data_AF-A0A942S8Z8-F1
#
_entry.id   AF-A0A942S8Z8-F1
#
_cell.length_a   1.000
_cell.length_b   1.000
_cell.length_c   1.000
_cell.angle_alpha   90.00
_cell.angle_beta   90.00
_cell.angle_gamma   90.00
#
_symmetry.space_group_name_H-M   'P 1'
#
loop_
_entity.id
_entity.type
_entity.pdbx_description
1 polymer ?
#
loop_
_entity_poly.entity_id
_entity_poly.type
_entity_poly.pdbx_seq_one_letter_code
_entity_poly.pdbx_strand_id
1 'polypeptide(L)' 'MNGLVQKFAAKVDMTYDDFVGEMRKRGCSEATAAKIWNGAYENFEAFSDNDIFLSNLRKAADVLHVKTGQLLIN' A
#
# COMPACT_ATOMS: atom_id res chain seq x y z
N MET A 1 -8.23 3.90 13.46
CA MET A 1 -8.31 4.70 12.21
C MET A 1 -7.96 3.76 11.06
N ASN A 2 -8.77 3.70 10.01
CA ASN A 2 -8.44 2.91 8.82
C ASN A 2 -7.54 3.75 7.91
N GLY A 3 -6.38 3.22 7.53
CA GLY A 3 -5.43 3.88 6.61
C GLY A 3 -6.00 4.03 5.19
N LEU A 4 -5.37 4.85 4.35
CA LEU A 4 -5.78 5.11 2.96
C LEU A 4 -5.88 3.82 2.15
N VAL A 5 -4.94 2.89 2.31
CA VAL A 5 -4.96 1.58 1.63
C VAL A 5 -6.25 0.83 1.95
N GLN A 6 -6.61 0.73 3.23
CA GLN A 6 -7.81 0.02 3.67
C GLN A 6 -9.08 0.69 3.15
N LYS A 7 -9.11 2.03 3.08
CA LYS A 7 -10.22 2.78 2.49
C LYS A 7 -10.39 2.52 1.00
N PHE A 8 -9.30 2.44 0.24
CA PHE A 8 -9.36 2.11 -1.19
C PHE A 8 -9.68 0.64 -1.43
N ALA A 9 -9.10 -0.27 -0.64
CA ALA A 9 -9.38 -1.70 -0.70
C ALA A 9 -10.87 -2.00 -0.48
N ALA A 10 -11.50 -1.34 0.51
CA ALA A 10 -12.93 -1.47 0.76
C ALA A 10 -13.81 -1.03 -0.42
N LYS A 11 -13.35 -0.11 -1.28
CA LYS A 11 -14.11 0.33 -2.46
C LYS A 11 -14.10 -0.69 -3.60
N VAL A 12 -13.13 -1.60 -3.59
CA VAL A 12 -12.96 -2.66 -4.60
C VAL A 12 -13.17 -4.05 -4.00
N ASP A 13 -13.82 -4.14 -2.83
CA ASP A 13 -14.12 -5.37 -2.09
C ASP A 13 -12.88 -6.27 -1.87
N MET A 14 -11.73 -5.64 -1.63
CA MET A 14 -10.44 -6.33 -1.48
C MET A 14 -10.12 -6.56 -0.01
N THR A 15 -9.89 -7.82 0.35
CA THR A 15 -9.44 -8.20 1.69
C THR A 15 -7.93 -7.95 1.87
N TYR A 16 -7.46 -8.07 3.12
CA TYR A 16 -6.03 -8.05 3.42
C TYR A 16 -5.26 -9.13 2.64
N ASP A 17 -5.76 -10.36 2.64
CA ASP A 17 -5.09 -11.50 1.99
C ASP A 17 -5.05 -11.31 0.47
N ASP A 18 -6.12 -10.78 -0.13
CA ASP A 18 -6.16 -10.45 -1.55
C ASP A 18 -5.12 -9.38 -1.90
N PHE A 19 -5.08 -8.29 -1.12
CA PHE A 19 -4.12 -7.21 -1.31
C PHE A 19 -2.68 -7.72 -1.22
N VAL A 20 -2.36 -8.48 -0.18
CA VAL A 20 -1.02 -9.06 0.03
C VAL A 20 -0.67 -10.02 -1.11
N GLY A 21 -1.61 -10.86 -1.54
CA GLY A 21 -1.43 -11.77 -2.67
C GLY A 21 -1.11 -11.02 -3.97
N GLU A 22 -1.87 -9.98 -4.29
CA GLU A 22 -1.66 -9.15 -5.49
C GLU A 22 -0.34 -8.36 -5.45
N MET A 23 0.06 -7.88 -4.27
CA MET A 23 1.35 -7.22 -4.07
C MET A 23 2.52 -8.18 -4.29
N ARG A 24 2.41 -9.43 -3.82
CA ARG A 24 3.42 -10.46 -4.02
C ARG A 24 3.60 -10.82 -5.50
N LYS A 25 2.51 -10.91 -6.27
CA LYS A 25 2.56 -11.11 -7.73
C LYS A 25 3.38 -10.02 -8.46
N ARG A 26 3.47 -8.81 -7.87
CA ARG A 26 4.25 -7.66 -8.38
C ARG A 26 5.65 -7.57 -7.78
N GLY A 27 6.15 -8.64 -7.17
CA GLY A 27 7.48 -8.70 -6.55
C GLY A 27 7.62 -7.77 -5.34
N CYS A 28 6.55 -7.56 -4.58
CA CYS A 28 6.64 -6.99 -3.23
C CYS A 28 6.75 -8.12 -2.20
N SER A 29 7.60 -7.96 -1.19
CA SER A 29 7.62 -8.92 -0.09
C SER A 29 6.31 -8.84 0.71
N GLU A 30 5.94 -9.95 1.35
CA GLU A 30 4.76 -10.01 2.22
C GLU A 30 4.88 -9.03 3.39
N ALA A 31 6.05 -8.97 4.03
CA ALA A 31 6.33 -8.04 5.12
C ALA A 31 6.15 -6.58 4.69
N THR A 32 6.62 -6.21 3.50
CA THR A 32 6.45 -4.85 2.97
C THR A 32 4.98 -4.59 2.61
N ALA A 33 4.27 -5.56 2.03
CA ALA A 33 2.84 -5.43 1.72
C ALA A 33 2.00 -5.21 2.99
N ALA A 34 2.29 -5.96 4.06
CA ALA A 34 1.64 -5.80 5.36
C ALA A 34 1.89 -4.42 5.98
N LYS A 35 3.13 -3.91 5.93
CA LYS A 35 3.44 -2.55 6.38
C LYS A 35 2.64 -1.50 5.59
N ILE A 36 2.53 -1.65 4.27
CA ILE A 36 1.74 -0.75 3.41
C ILE A 36 0.26 -0.81 3.75
N TRP A 37 -0.30 -2.01 3.93
CA TRP A 37 -1.70 -2.19 4.36
C TRP A 37 -2.01 -1.45 5.66
N ASN A 38 -1.08 -1.51 6.61
CA ASN A 38 -1.19 -0.84 7.90
C ASN A 38 -0.93 0.67 7.85
N GLY A 39 -0.70 1.25 6.67
CA GLY A 39 -0.47 2.68 6.51
C GLY A 39 0.87 3.15 7.07
N ALA A 40 1.88 2.27 7.19
CA ALA A 40 3.20 2.63 7.74
C ALA A 40 3.89 3.77 6.97
N TYR A 41 3.45 4.04 5.74
CA TYR A 41 3.95 5.14 4.91
C TYR A 41 3.28 6.49 5.14
N GLU A 42 2.14 6.51 5.83
CA GLU A 42 1.40 7.75 6.08
C GLU A 42 2.09 8.64 7.11
N ASN A 43 3.05 8.08 7.87
CA ASN A 43 3.83 8.77 8.89
C ASN A 43 5.30 9.00 8.48
N PHE A 44 5.61 9.02 7.18
CA PHE A 44 6.99 9.22 6.73
C PHE A 44 7.48 10.65 6.94
N GLU A 45 8.65 10.79 7.56
CA GLU A 45 9.48 11.99 7.45
C GLU A 45 10.49 11.85 6.29
N ALA A 46 10.92 10.61 5.98
CA ALA A 46 11.78 10.31 4.83
C ALA A 46 11.35 9.03 4.07
N PHE A 47 11.60 9.00 2.74
CA PHE A 47 11.24 7.86 1.87
C PHE A 47 11.96 6.53 2.17
N SER A 48 12.99 6.54 3.02
CA SER A 48 13.70 5.34 3.48
C SER A 48 13.08 4.74 4.75
N ASP A 49 12.16 5.44 5.40
CA ASP A 49 11.62 4.99 6.68
C ASP A 49 10.85 3.68 6.49
N ASN A 50 11.12 2.71 7.37
CA ASN A 50 10.48 1.39 7.39
C ASN A 50 10.69 0.49 6.14
N ASP A 51 11.71 0.75 5.32
CA ASP A 51 12.06 -0.01 4.10
C ASP A 51 10.96 -0.03 3.02
N ILE A 52 10.12 1.00 2.97
CA ILE A 52 9.07 1.12 1.94
C ILE A 52 9.48 2.18 0.91
N PHE A 53 9.90 1.71 -0.25
CA PHE A 53 10.23 2.57 -1.38
C PHE A 53 8.99 3.02 -2.18
N LEU A 54 9.10 4.14 -2.90
CA LEU A 54 8.07 4.64 -3.83
C LEU A 54 7.63 3.59 -4.86
N SER A 55 8.53 2.69 -5.27
CA SER A 55 8.20 1.58 -6.17
C SER A 55 7.18 0.61 -5.55
N ASN A 56 7.19 0.42 -4.23
CA ASN A 56 6.20 -0.40 -3.54
C ASN A 56 4.83 0.30 -3.50
N LEU A 57 4.81 1.63 -3.28
CA LEU A 57 3.57 2.40 -3.31
C LEU A 57 2.95 2.48 -4.71
N ARG A 58 3.77 2.49 -5.76
CA ARG A 58 3.28 2.36 -7.15
C ARG A 58 2.59 1.03 -7.39
N LYS A 59 3.14 -0.08 -6.86
CA LYS A 59 2.49 -1.40 -6.93
C LYS A 59 1.17 -1.42 -6.17
N ALA A 60 1.13 -0.84 -4.97
CA ALA A 60 -0.09 -0.75 -4.18
C ALA A 60 -1.18 0.06 -4.89
N ALA A 61 -0.80 1.17 -5.51
CA ALA A 61 -1.71 1.99 -6.31
C ALA A 61 -2.28 1.21 -7.52
N ASP A 62 -1.44 0.44 -8.20
CA ASP A 62 -1.87 -0.45 -9.30
C ASP A 62 -2.86 -1.52 -8.83
N VAL A 63 -2.54 -2.20 -7.70
CA VAL A 63 -3.43 -3.21 -7.07
C VAL A 63 -4.78 -2.62 -6.70
N LEU A 64 -4.80 -1.39 -6.18
CA LEU A 64 -6.01 -0.71 -5.72
C LEU A 64 -6.74 0.05 -6.83
N HIS A 65 -6.24 0.03 -8.06
CA HIS A 65 -6.77 0.78 -9.20
C HIS A 65 -6.88 2.29 -8.97
N VAL A 66 -5.89 2.87 -8.28
CA VAL A 66 -5.77 4.31 -8.01
C VAL A 66 -4.45 4.87 -8.50
N LYS A 67 -4.33 6.20 -8.54
CA LYS A 67 -3.04 6.86 -8.80
C LYS A 67 -2.18 6.87 -7.54
N THR A 68 -0.87 6.72 -7.69
CA THR A 68 0.08 6.75 -6.57
C THR A 68 -0.03 8.02 -5.72
N GLY A 69 -0.32 9.18 -6.32
CA GLY A 69 -0.55 10.42 -5.59
C GLY A 69 -1.74 10.37 -4.63
N GLN A 70 -2.74 9.52 -4.88
CA GLN A 70 -3.88 9.35 -3.97
C GLN A 70 -3.52 8.57 -2.71
N LEU A 71 -2.37 7.88 -2.69
CA LEU A 71 -1.81 7.28 -1.48
C LEU A 71 -0.91 8.27 -0.73
N LEU A 72 -0.38 9.30 -1.39
CA LEU A 72 0.63 10.20 -0.80
C LEU A 72 0.09 11.54 -0.32
N ILE A 73 -1.08 11.96 -0.80
CA ILE A 73 -1.67 13.25 -0.45
C ILE A 73 -2.55 13.08 0.79
N ASN A 74 -2.10 13.68 1.89
CA ASN A 74 -2.90 14.01 3.07
C ASN A 74 -2.65 15.48 3.42
#